data_AF-H8MWT3-F1
#
_entry.id   AF-H8MWT3-F1
#
_cell.length_a   1.000
_cell.length_b   1.000
_cell.length_c   1.000
_cell.angle_alpha   90.00
_cell.angle_beta   90.00
_cell.angle_gamma   90.00
#
_symmetry.space_group_name_H-M   'P 1'
#
loop_
_entity.id
_entity.type
_entity.pdbx_description
1 polymer ?
#
loop_
_entity_poly.entity_id
_entity_poly.type
_entity_poly.pdbx_seq_one_letter_code
_entity_poly.pdbx_strand_id
1 'polypeptide(L)'
;MTLRTRIPGLLLTLWAPLAAAQTPPVATALTSTATATSEATARKESPTHSGAKTAATALPDTSAPKANPTPPAATPAPGSGAEVASVTTAASTPQAGTAAPATSGGMPAAPDASRAKLPLGWYVTESAPQHYEAGVDESSPCEGTRSAFLRSRTQATDSFGTFMQAFSAQDFRGKRLRFSAAVRHQDVKGWAGLWMRVEGADPKQPLAFDNMQSRALVGTHGCKRYDVVLDVPREATTIMAGLIMSGTGQAWLGGVRFETVDASVKTTDLLTPPHPLPSGPQGLEEIPSSSPVWSGGERLGRVGYYWFDALTVQTENPLKKGKGQQWQGTVGDELFEHGIEVNGTYRNYPLRVKVHAGGPTTRIQGSWGTGPVDIRLSPDVLYMRWGVFERKLLRDREAAAEQGCNVYRQMEGVHEMDRIDVCGVALATRPPLTQLVVSFLANSFRRDPSPFTPPVPAPPVRSWQPDNAAGSNRPATKAR
;
A
#
# COMPACT_ATOMS: atom_id res chain seq x y z
N MET A 1 -53.54 36.57 26.83
CA MET A 1 -53.42 38.03 27.10
C MET A 1 -52.30 38.59 26.23
N THR A 2 -52.34 39.90 25.90
CA THR A 2 -51.25 40.74 25.32
C THR A 2 -50.38 40.15 24.19
N LEU A 3 -50.51 40.58 22.92
CA LEU A 3 -50.01 41.85 22.32
C LEU A 3 -48.45 41.94 22.33
N ARG A 4 -47.74 42.43 21.30
CA ARG A 4 -48.14 43.29 20.14
C ARG A 4 -47.06 43.34 19.03
N THR A 5 -47.46 43.34 17.74
CA THR A 5 -46.91 44.14 16.57
C THR A 5 -45.39 44.14 16.21
N ARG A 6 -44.91 44.45 14.98
CA ARG A 6 -45.50 45.01 13.74
C ARG A 6 -44.68 44.66 12.47
N ILE A 7 -45.33 44.70 11.31
CA ILE A 7 -44.83 44.73 9.89
C ILE A 7 -45.08 46.18 9.38
N PRO A 8 -44.29 46.84 8.47
CA PRO A 8 -43.90 46.50 7.07
C PRO A 8 -42.37 46.67 6.76
N GLY A 9 -41.80 46.50 5.55
CA GLY A 9 -42.29 46.49 4.14
C GLY A 9 -41.98 47.84 3.44
N LEU A 10 -41.87 48.00 2.10
CA LEU A 10 -41.99 47.11 0.92
C LEU A 10 -41.46 47.89 -0.35
N LEU A 11 -41.29 47.23 -1.53
CA LEU A 11 -41.04 47.81 -2.89
C LEU A 11 -39.68 48.53 -3.12
N LEU A 12 -39.22 48.87 -4.35
CA LEU A 12 -39.12 48.15 -5.66
C LEU A 12 -38.19 48.98 -6.61
N THR A 13 -38.10 48.63 -7.92
CA THR A 13 -37.48 49.38 -9.06
C THR A 13 -35.93 49.52 -9.02
N LEU A 14 -35.17 48.92 -9.94
CA LEU A 14 -34.96 49.20 -11.39
C LEU A 14 -34.01 50.38 -11.69
N TRP A 15 -32.82 50.08 -12.24
CA TRP A 15 -32.23 50.86 -13.35
C TRP A 15 -31.11 50.10 -14.06
N ALA A 16 -31.04 50.30 -15.37
CA ALA A 16 -29.92 50.02 -16.25
C ALA A 16 -29.94 51.08 -17.37
N PRO A 17 -28.79 51.42 -17.97
CA PRO A 17 -28.80 51.90 -19.35
C PRO A 17 -27.84 51.12 -20.26
N LEU A 18 -28.00 51.34 -21.57
CA LEU A 18 -27.37 50.60 -22.65
C LEU A 18 -26.44 51.52 -23.47
N ALA A 19 -25.28 51.03 -23.89
CA ALA A 19 -24.55 51.47 -25.09
C ALA A 19 -23.67 50.28 -25.55
N ALA A 20 -23.70 49.75 -26.78
CA ALA A 20 -23.71 50.34 -28.12
C ALA A 20 -22.33 50.92 -28.53
N ALA A 21 -21.71 50.54 -29.65
CA ALA A 21 -22.07 49.53 -30.68
C ALA A 21 -20.85 49.18 -31.57
N GLN A 22 -21.11 48.53 -32.71
CA GLN A 22 -20.32 48.43 -33.96
C GLN A 22 -19.38 47.23 -34.18
N THR A 23 -19.81 46.41 -35.14
CA THR A 23 -19.02 45.75 -36.21
C THR A 23 -19.73 46.11 -37.55
N PRO A 24 -19.32 45.70 -38.77
CA PRO A 24 -18.14 44.96 -39.26
C PRO A 24 -17.45 45.83 -40.38
N PRO A 25 -17.12 45.45 -41.64
CA PRO A 25 -16.83 44.13 -42.28
C PRO A 25 -15.63 44.12 -43.31
N VAL A 26 -15.51 42.97 -44.01
CA VAL A 26 -14.85 42.71 -45.33
C VAL A 26 -13.33 42.46 -45.33
N ALA A 27 -12.91 41.59 -46.25
CA ALA A 27 -11.55 41.15 -46.51
C ALA A 27 -11.10 41.51 -47.95
N THR A 28 -9.78 41.48 -48.20
CA THR A 28 -9.21 41.48 -49.56
C THR A 28 -8.01 40.53 -49.61
N ALA A 29 -7.82 39.83 -50.73
CA ALA A 29 -6.67 38.94 -50.97
C ALA A 29 -5.86 39.39 -52.20
N LEU A 30 -4.53 39.38 -52.06
CA LEU A 30 -3.51 39.47 -53.14
C LEU A 30 -2.29 38.66 -52.65
N THR A 31 -1.94 37.49 -53.20
CA THR A 31 -1.29 37.17 -54.49
C THR A 31 0.14 37.69 -54.66
N SER A 32 1.12 36.81 -54.41
CA SER A 32 2.39 36.66 -55.16
C SER A 32 3.00 35.31 -54.75
N THR A 33 3.24 34.25 -55.56
CA THR A 33 3.75 34.04 -56.94
C THR A 33 5.28 34.13 -57.13
N ALA A 34 5.95 33.00 -56.87
CA ALA A 34 7.22 32.57 -57.45
C ALA A 34 7.26 31.02 -57.40
N THR A 35 7.06 30.29 -58.50
CA THR A 35 8.09 29.75 -59.44
C THR A 35 9.13 28.79 -58.80
N ALA A 36 9.42 27.61 -59.37
CA ALA A 36 8.82 26.88 -60.50
C ALA A 36 9.29 25.40 -60.54
N THR A 37 8.56 24.55 -61.31
CA THR A 37 8.99 23.24 -61.87
C THR A 37 9.32 22.10 -60.89
N SER A 38 9.21 20.81 -61.26
CA SER A 38 8.96 20.19 -62.59
C SER A 38 7.77 19.23 -62.63
N GLU A 39 7.30 18.92 -63.84
CA GLU A 39 6.22 17.97 -64.13
C GLU A 39 6.72 16.51 -64.23
N ALA A 40 5.82 15.55 -63.97
CA ALA A 40 5.80 14.23 -64.62
C ALA A 40 4.37 13.65 -64.54
N THR A 41 3.71 13.46 -65.68
CA THR A 41 2.26 13.24 -65.80
C THR A 41 1.84 11.78 -65.94
N ALA A 42 0.66 11.45 -65.37
CA ALA A 42 -0.33 10.48 -65.89
C ALA A 42 0.07 8.96 -65.97
N ARG A 43 -0.84 7.98 -66.10
CA ARG A 43 -2.32 7.86 -66.19
C ARG A 43 -2.68 6.55 -65.42
N LYS A 44 -3.73 6.47 -64.59
CA LYS A 44 -5.17 6.25 -64.89
C LYS A 44 -5.51 4.80 -65.34
N GLU A 45 -6.67 4.32 -64.88
CA GLU A 45 -7.50 3.18 -65.36
C GLU A 45 -7.35 1.82 -64.68
N SER A 46 -8.35 1.49 -63.84
CA SER A 46 -8.82 0.11 -63.62
C SER A 46 -9.74 -0.31 -64.77
N PRO A 47 -9.84 -1.62 -65.05
CA PRO A 47 -11.19 -2.22 -65.11
C PRO A 47 -11.29 -3.59 -64.41
N THR A 48 -12.53 -4.03 -64.20
CA THR A 48 -12.92 -5.31 -63.58
C THR A 48 -13.32 -6.38 -64.60
N HIS A 49 -13.00 -7.66 -64.37
CA HIS A 49 -13.71 -8.90 -64.80
C HIS A 49 -12.77 -10.14 -64.66
N SER A 50 -13.20 -11.41 -64.66
CA SER A 50 -14.48 -12.08 -64.28
C SER A 50 -14.31 -13.62 -64.31
N GLY A 51 -15.23 -14.37 -63.68
CA GLY A 51 -15.34 -15.85 -63.69
C GLY A 51 -14.57 -16.54 -62.54
N ALA A 52 -14.92 -17.71 -61.98
CA ALA A 52 -15.92 -18.78 -62.20
C ALA A 52 -15.20 -20.07 -61.69
N LYS A 53 -15.73 -21.11 -61.02
CA LYS A 53 -17.05 -21.64 -60.56
C LYS A 53 -16.72 -22.59 -59.36
N THR A 54 -17.60 -23.18 -58.52
CA THR A 54 -19.08 -23.31 -58.40
C THR A 54 -19.42 -23.44 -56.88
N ALA A 55 -20.64 -23.18 -56.40
CA ALA A 55 -21.76 -24.13 -56.08
C ALA A 55 -21.40 -25.41 -55.29
N ALA A 56 -22.22 -25.92 -54.34
CA ALA A 56 -23.64 -25.62 -54.00
C ALA A 56 -23.87 -25.71 -52.46
N THR A 57 -24.66 -24.84 -51.79
CA THR A 57 -26.15 -24.88 -51.58
C THR A 57 -26.57 -25.98 -50.56
N ALA A 58 -27.41 -25.76 -49.53
CA ALA A 58 -28.55 -24.83 -49.38
C ALA A 58 -28.72 -24.13 -47.98
N LEU A 59 -29.73 -23.25 -47.90
CA LEU A 59 -30.27 -22.43 -46.79
C LEU A 59 -31.82 -22.52 -46.82
N PRO A 60 -32.63 -21.83 -45.96
CA PRO A 60 -32.35 -21.10 -44.70
C PRO A 60 -32.92 -21.87 -43.46
N ASP A 61 -33.85 -21.48 -42.55
CA ASP A 61 -34.64 -20.27 -42.16
C ASP A 61 -35.35 -20.55 -40.78
N THR A 62 -36.16 -19.73 -40.08
CA THR A 62 -36.68 -18.33 -40.20
C THR A 62 -36.95 -17.72 -38.80
N SER A 63 -36.77 -16.40 -38.62
CA SER A 63 -37.56 -15.49 -37.73
C SER A 63 -37.53 -15.58 -36.17
N ALA A 64 -37.91 -14.45 -35.55
CA ALA A 64 -38.18 -14.17 -34.13
C ALA A 64 -39.29 -13.06 -34.06
N PRO A 65 -39.69 -12.41 -32.93
CA PRO A 65 -39.37 -12.59 -31.50
C PRO A 65 -40.62 -12.49 -30.54
N LYS A 66 -40.36 -12.30 -29.22
CA LYS A 66 -41.08 -11.38 -28.27
C LYS A 66 -42.06 -11.96 -27.20
N ALA A 67 -42.09 -11.24 -26.06
CA ALA A 67 -43.10 -11.19 -24.97
C ALA A 67 -43.03 -12.20 -23.79
N ASN A 68 -43.57 -11.74 -22.65
CA ASN A 68 -43.64 -12.35 -21.30
C ASN A 68 -44.99 -11.91 -20.67
N PRO A 69 -45.71 -12.72 -19.87
CA PRO A 69 -45.75 -12.48 -18.40
C PRO A 69 -46.03 -13.72 -17.50
N THR A 70 -46.20 -13.47 -16.19
CA THR A 70 -46.27 -14.39 -15.02
C THR A 70 -47.73 -14.74 -14.57
N PRO A 71 -47.96 -15.35 -13.37
CA PRO A 71 -47.99 -16.77 -12.97
C PRO A 71 -49.44 -17.35 -12.80
N PRO A 72 -49.66 -18.52 -12.15
CA PRO A 72 -50.12 -18.51 -10.74
C PRO A 72 -49.57 -19.68 -9.87
N ALA A 73 -50.13 -19.91 -8.67
CA ALA A 73 -49.61 -20.83 -7.63
C ALA A 73 -50.72 -21.68 -6.93
N ALA A 74 -50.33 -22.73 -6.16
CA ALA A 74 -51.23 -23.47 -5.26
C ALA A 74 -50.47 -24.21 -4.11
N THR A 75 -51.14 -24.36 -2.95
CA THR A 75 -50.80 -25.26 -1.81
C THR A 75 -52.10 -25.97 -1.35
N PRO A 76 -52.09 -27.06 -0.55
CA PRO A 76 -52.20 -26.90 0.93
C PRO A 76 -51.58 -28.04 1.79
N ALA A 77 -51.72 -27.92 3.12
CA ALA A 77 -51.42 -28.95 4.15
C ALA A 77 -52.71 -29.33 4.95
N PRO A 78 -52.67 -30.19 6.00
CA PRO A 78 -52.18 -29.86 7.37
C PRO A 78 -51.15 -30.93 7.86
N GLY A 79 -50.90 -31.32 9.13
CA GLY A 79 -51.40 -31.10 10.52
C GLY A 79 -51.07 -32.37 11.35
N SER A 80 -51.03 -32.47 12.70
CA SER A 80 -51.11 -31.58 13.90
C SER A 80 -50.48 -32.40 15.09
N GLY A 81 -50.31 -31.98 16.35
CA GLY A 81 -50.57 -30.76 17.12
C GLY A 81 -51.17 -31.07 18.51
N ALA A 82 -50.42 -30.92 19.62
CA ALA A 82 -50.89 -31.14 21.00
C ALA A 82 -50.03 -30.37 22.06
N GLU A 83 -50.64 -29.99 23.19
CA GLU A 83 -50.21 -28.91 24.12
C GLU A 83 -50.73 -29.17 25.57
N VAL A 84 -50.32 -28.56 26.70
CA VAL A 84 -49.17 -27.72 27.16
C VAL A 84 -49.24 -27.67 28.72
N ALA A 85 -48.12 -27.54 29.47
CA ALA A 85 -48.15 -27.23 30.92
C ALA A 85 -46.85 -26.59 31.47
N SER A 86 -46.98 -25.72 32.49
CA SER A 86 -45.87 -25.12 33.28
C SER A 86 -46.34 -24.79 34.70
N VAL A 87 -45.53 -25.03 35.73
CA VAL A 87 -45.86 -24.79 37.15
C VAL A 87 -44.62 -24.34 37.95
N THR A 88 -44.79 -23.32 38.81
CA THR A 88 -43.80 -22.79 39.79
C THR A 88 -43.92 -23.54 41.14
N THR A 89 -43.10 -23.39 42.20
CA THR A 89 -42.51 -22.19 42.82
C THR A 89 -41.58 -22.59 44.00
N ALA A 90 -40.87 -21.59 44.56
CA ALA A 90 -40.38 -21.53 45.95
C ALA A 90 -39.10 -22.33 46.34
N ALA A 91 -38.54 -21.96 47.50
CA ALA A 91 -37.17 -22.27 47.93
C ALA A 91 -37.07 -22.59 49.44
N SER A 92 -35.93 -23.11 49.90
CA SER A 92 -35.57 -23.23 51.33
C SER A 92 -34.06 -23.41 51.55
N THR A 93 -33.53 -22.69 52.55
CA THR A 93 -32.20 -22.85 53.18
C THR A 93 -32.37 -22.44 54.66
N PRO A 94 -31.80 -23.16 55.65
CA PRO A 94 -30.38 -23.08 56.01
C PRO A 94 -29.77 -24.52 56.18
N GLN A 95 -28.61 -24.82 56.80
CA GLN A 95 -27.71 -24.11 57.73
C GLN A 95 -26.25 -24.63 57.60
N ALA A 96 -25.31 -24.14 58.42
CA ALA A 96 -23.85 -24.28 58.22
C ALA A 96 -23.09 -25.13 59.28
N GLY A 97 -21.88 -25.57 58.92
CA GLY A 97 -20.91 -26.36 59.72
C GLY A 97 -20.23 -27.41 58.83
N THR A 98 -18.94 -27.74 58.92
CA THR A 98 -17.88 -27.33 59.87
C THR A 98 -16.51 -27.37 59.14
N ALA A 99 -15.44 -26.83 59.75
CA ALA A 99 -14.09 -26.79 59.15
C ALA A 99 -13.40 -28.17 59.08
N ALA A 100 -12.38 -28.27 58.21
CA ALA A 100 -11.59 -29.48 57.96
C ALA A 100 -10.45 -29.71 58.96
N PRO A 101 -9.84 -30.91 58.95
CA PRO A 101 -8.41 -31.08 59.14
C PRO A 101 -7.72 -31.52 57.84
N ALA A 102 -6.45 -31.17 57.68
CA ALA A 102 -5.58 -31.68 56.61
C ALA A 102 -4.44 -32.50 57.21
N THR A 103 -3.97 -33.54 56.51
CA THR A 103 -2.54 -33.70 56.14
C THR A 103 -2.27 -34.99 55.33
N SER A 104 -1.26 -34.89 54.45
CA SER A 104 -0.36 -35.95 53.93
C SER A 104 -0.96 -37.24 53.33
N GLY A 105 -0.63 -37.47 52.06
CA GLY A 105 -1.00 -38.67 51.29
C GLY A 105 -1.35 -38.29 49.86
N GLY A 106 -0.42 -38.09 48.94
CA GLY A 106 0.92 -38.69 48.85
C GLY A 106 1.13 -39.47 47.54
N MET A 107 0.37 -39.15 46.49
CA MET A 107 0.63 -39.63 45.13
C MET A 107 1.28 -38.49 44.32
N PRO A 108 2.44 -38.71 43.68
CA PRO A 108 2.91 -37.78 42.66
C PRO A 108 1.89 -37.77 41.52
N ALA A 109 1.61 -36.59 40.95
CA ALA A 109 0.89 -36.53 39.69
C ALA A 109 1.62 -37.39 38.65
N ALA A 110 0.89 -38.25 37.94
CA ALA A 110 1.49 -39.13 36.95
C ALA A 110 2.32 -38.30 35.95
N PRO A 111 3.55 -38.73 35.59
CA PRO A 111 4.43 -37.94 34.75
C PRO A 111 3.72 -37.69 33.40
N ASP A 112 3.50 -36.41 33.10
CA ASP A 112 2.71 -35.97 31.95
C ASP A 112 3.30 -36.55 30.65
N ALA A 113 2.61 -37.54 30.10
CA ALA A 113 3.07 -38.36 28.98
C ALA A 113 3.06 -37.60 27.63
N SER A 114 2.79 -36.29 27.65
CA SER A 114 2.66 -35.42 26.49
C SER A 114 3.94 -34.65 26.11
N ARG A 115 5.09 -34.94 26.72
CA ARG A 115 6.41 -34.46 26.25
C ARG A 115 6.85 -35.17 24.96
N ALA A 116 6.01 -35.07 23.93
CA ALA A 116 6.29 -35.49 22.57
C ALA A 116 7.62 -34.87 22.11
N LYS A 117 8.53 -35.71 21.59
CA LYS A 117 9.85 -35.23 21.15
C LYS A 117 9.66 -34.22 20.02
N LEU A 118 10.01 -32.96 20.30
CA LEU A 118 10.02 -31.91 19.29
C LEU A 118 10.95 -32.32 18.13
N PRO A 119 10.69 -31.85 16.89
CA PRO A 119 11.57 -32.10 15.77
C PRO A 119 13.02 -31.68 16.07
N LEU A 120 14.01 -32.42 15.57
CA LEU A 120 15.42 -32.13 15.85
C LEU A 120 15.77 -30.68 15.45
N GLY A 121 16.37 -29.93 16.38
CA GLY A 121 16.70 -28.51 16.21
C GLY A 121 15.56 -27.53 16.55
N TRP A 122 14.33 -28.02 16.79
CA TRP A 122 13.20 -27.17 17.18
C TRP A 122 12.98 -27.19 18.69
N TYR A 123 12.70 -26.02 19.26
CA TYR A 123 12.53 -25.81 20.68
C TYR A 123 11.55 -24.65 20.94
N VAL A 124 11.05 -24.58 22.18
CA VAL A 124 10.28 -23.44 22.66
C VAL A 124 11.26 -22.41 23.23
N THR A 125 11.14 -21.15 22.83
CA THR A 125 11.70 -20.02 23.58
C THR A 125 10.61 -19.06 23.97
N GLU A 126 10.80 -18.47 25.14
CA GLU A 126 9.71 -17.95 25.93
C GLU A 126 10.23 -16.84 26.83
N SER A 127 9.43 -15.78 26.96
CA SER A 127 9.57 -14.84 28.07
C SER A 127 8.97 -15.42 29.36
N ALA A 128 8.14 -16.46 29.27
CA ALA A 128 7.48 -17.09 30.40
C ALA A 128 7.05 -18.56 30.12
N PRO A 129 7.96 -19.56 30.08
CA PRO A 129 7.71 -20.95 29.63
C PRO A 129 6.65 -21.76 30.40
N GLN A 130 6.06 -21.16 31.42
CA GLN A 130 4.83 -21.58 32.10
C GLN A 130 3.53 -21.22 31.34
N HIS A 131 3.58 -20.38 30.30
CA HIS A 131 2.40 -19.78 29.66
C HIS A 131 2.05 -20.37 28.30
N TYR A 132 3.02 -20.88 27.53
CA TYR A 132 2.77 -21.58 26.26
C TYR A 132 3.41 -22.97 26.25
N GLU A 133 2.99 -23.79 25.30
CA GLU A 133 3.55 -25.12 25.05
C GLU A 133 3.59 -25.42 23.56
N ALA A 134 4.53 -26.29 23.17
CA ALA A 134 4.61 -26.82 21.81
C ALA A 134 4.72 -28.33 21.81
N GLY A 135 4.29 -28.93 20.70
CA GLY A 135 4.34 -30.36 20.47
C GLY A 135 4.15 -30.68 18.99
N VAL A 136 4.00 -31.97 18.69
CA VAL A 136 3.72 -32.48 17.34
C VAL A 136 2.29 -33.03 17.30
N ASP A 137 1.56 -32.70 16.25
CA ASP A 137 0.22 -33.19 15.92
C ASP A 137 0.27 -33.92 14.57
N GLU A 138 0.13 -35.25 14.63
CA GLU A 138 0.10 -36.13 13.46
C GLU A 138 -1.37 -36.48 13.07
N SER A 139 -2.35 -36.01 13.84
CA SER A 139 -3.78 -36.31 13.65
C SER A 139 -4.50 -35.34 12.70
N SER A 140 -3.99 -34.11 12.56
CA SER A 140 -4.54 -33.09 11.65
C SER A 140 -3.45 -32.17 11.10
N PRO A 141 -2.50 -32.71 10.30
CA PRO A 141 -1.42 -31.94 9.69
C PRO A 141 -1.94 -30.95 8.64
N CYS A 142 -1.30 -29.79 8.52
CA CYS A 142 -1.61 -28.84 7.45
C CYS A 142 -0.93 -29.14 6.11
N GLU A 143 0.23 -29.78 6.12
CA GLU A 143 0.90 -30.29 4.92
C GLU A 143 1.99 -31.30 5.33
N GLY A 144 2.10 -32.40 4.58
CA GLY A 144 2.93 -33.54 4.95
C GLY A 144 2.22 -34.44 5.98
N THR A 145 3.00 -35.26 6.69
CA THR A 145 2.48 -36.27 7.63
C THR A 145 2.23 -35.74 9.05
N ARG A 146 2.72 -34.55 9.38
CA ARG A 146 2.61 -33.96 10.73
C ARG A 146 2.69 -32.43 10.70
N SER A 147 2.04 -31.80 11.67
CA SER A 147 2.27 -30.41 12.04
C SER A 147 2.95 -30.33 13.40
N ALA A 148 3.66 -29.23 13.67
CA ALA A 148 3.97 -28.83 15.04
C ALA A 148 2.93 -27.78 15.49
N PHE A 149 2.66 -27.69 16.79
CA PHE A 149 1.74 -26.68 17.34
C PHE A 149 2.40 -25.80 18.40
N LEU A 150 1.81 -24.63 18.62
CA LEU A 150 2.04 -23.73 19.75
C LEU A 150 0.67 -23.40 20.37
N ARG A 151 0.52 -23.57 21.67
CA ARG A 151 -0.74 -23.39 22.41
C ARG A 151 -0.53 -22.59 23.70
N SER A 152 -1.46 -21.71 24.05
CA SER A 152 -1.50 -21.06 25.37
C SER A 152 -1.95 -22.04 26.47
N ARG A 153 -1.14 -22.24 27.50
CA ARG A 153 -1.51 -22.95 28.74
C ARG A 153 -2.30 -22.08 29.73
N THR A 154 -2.18 -20.75 29.63
CA THR A 154 -2.77 -19.79 30.58
C THR A 154 -3.44 -18.61 29.85
N GLN A 155 -4.16 -17.77 30.58
CA GLN A 155 -4.76 -16.53 30.06
C GLN A 155 -3.81 -15.32 30.10
N ALA A 156 -2.49 -15.53 30.21
CA ALA A 156 -1.51 -14.44 30.32
C ALA A 156 -1.46 -13.58 29.04
N THR A 157 -2.02 -12.37 29.10
CA THR A 157 -2.07 -11.41 27.97
C THR A 157 -0.73 -10.76 27.66
N ASP A 158 0.14 -10.63 28.66
CA ASP A 158 1.27 -9.69 28.64
C ASP A 158 2.60 -10.38 28.25
N SER A 159 2.51 -11.55 27.62
CA SER A 159 3.64 -12.41 27.27
C SER A 159 3.50 -13.00 25.87
N PHE A 160 4.60 -13.49 25.32
CA PHE A 160 4.61 -14.24 24.06
C PHE A 160 5.51 -15.47 24.18
N GLY A 161 5.03 -16.57 23.57
CA GLY A 161 5.79 -17.79 23.37
C GLY A 161 6.18 -17.94 21.90
N THR A 162 7.29 -18.63 21.63
CA THR A 162 7.66 -19.04 20.27
C THR A 162 8.02 -20.52 20.23
N PHE A 163 7.69 -21.18 19.13
CA PHE A 163 8.21 -22.49 18.76
C PHE A 163 9.04 -22.32 17.49
N MET A 164 10.35 -22.53 17.59
CA MET A 164 11.30 -22.08 16.57
C MET A 164 12.52 -23.00 16.45
N GLN A 165 13.31 -22.77 15.40
CA GLN A 165 14.66 -23.30 15.24
C GLN A 165 15.63 -22.15 14.95
N ALA A 166 16.84 -22.25 15.50
CA ALA A 166 17.99 -21.43 15.12
C ALA A 166 19.00 -22.25 14.30
N PHE A 167 19.64 -21.63 13.31
CA PHE A 167 20.67 -22.24 12.47
C PHE A 167 21.68 -21.22 11.93
N SER A 168 22.82 -21.70 11.42
CA SER A 168 23.88 -20.86 10.86
C SER A 168 23.39 -20.10 9.63
N ALA A 169 23.66 -18.79 9.57
CA ALA A 169 23.36 -17.98 8.39
C ALA A 169 24.30 -18.25 7.20
N GLN A 170 25.37 -19.05 7.38
CA GLN A 170 26.49 -19.19 6.45
C GLN A 170 26.09 -19.42 4.99
N ASP A 171 25.21 -20.37 4.71
CA ASP A 171 24.80 -20.72 3.35
C ASP A 171 23.78 -19.73 2.74
N PHE A 172 23.27 -18.78 3.55
CA PHE A 172 22.27 -17.79 3.17
C PHE A 172 22.85 -16.37 3.05
N ARG A 173 24.07 -16.12 3.53
CA ARG A 173 24.77 -14.82 3.45
C ARG A 173 24.76 -14.22 2.04
N GLY A 174 24.28 -12.98 1.94
CA GLY A 174 24.15 -12.24 0.67
C GLY A 174 23.02 -12.71 -0.24
N LYS A 175 22.02 -13.41 0.30
CA LYS A 175 20.83 -13.91 -0.44
C LYS A 175 19.54 -13.42 0.21
N ARG A 176 18.44 -13.47 -0.55
CA ARG A 176 17.08 -13.32 0.00
C ARG A 176 16.52 -14.69 0.39
N LEU A 177 16.02 -14.81 1.61
CA LEU A 177 15.48 -16.05 2.17
C LEU A 177 13.97 -15.92 2.38
N ARG A 178 13.19 -16.82 1.77
CA ARG A 178 11.79 -17.06 2.10
C ARG A 178 11.69 -18.19 3.12
N PHE A 179 11.15 -17.88 4.30
CA PHE A 179 10.62 -18.86 5.24
C PHE A 179 9.11 -18.97 5.00
N SER A 180 8.59 -20.17 4.74
CA SER A 180 7.15 -20.37 4.54
C SER A 180 6.62 -21.65 5.21
N ALA A 181 5.35 -21.63 5.60
CA ALA A 181 4.65 -22.79 6.17
C ALA A 181 3.14 -22.72 5.89
N ALA A 182 2.48 -23.88 5.90
CA ALA A 182 1.02 -23.97 5.99
C ALA A 182 0.62 -23.86 7.46
N VAL A 183 -0.18 -22.85 7.80
CA VAL A 183 -0.60 -22.53 9.17
C VAL A 183 -2.12 -22.68 9.32
N ARG A 184 -2.55 -23.34 10.40
CA ARG A 184 -3.94 -23.38 10.90
C ARG A 184 -3.95 -22.74 12.28
N HIS A 185 -5.04 -22.09 12.64
CA HIS A 185 -5.19 -21.54 13.99
C HIS A 185 -6.63 -21.67 14.50
N GLN A 186 -6.77 -21.74 15.81
CA GLN A 186 -8.02 -21.88 16.53
C GLN A 186 -8.04 -20.95 17.74
N ASP A 187 -9.14 -20.20 17.85
CA ASP A 187 -9.48 -19.35 18.98
C ASP A 187 -8.40 -18.38 19.45
N VAL A 188 -7.52 -17.94 18.55
CA VAL A 188 -6.48 -16.94 18.84
C VAL A 188 -7.14 -15.60 19.17
N LYS A 189 -7.00 -15.12 20.41
CA LYS A 189 -7.65 -13.86 20.87
C LYS A 189 -6.69 -12.67 20.91
N GLY A 190 -5.39 -12.92 21.09
CA GLY A 190 -4.34 -11.93 20.86
C GLY A 190 -3.90 -11.97 19.40
N TRP A 191 -2.74 -12.56 19.12
CA TRP A 191 -2.28 -12.82 17.76
C TRP A 191 -1.33 -14.02 17.68
N ALA A 192 -1.24 -14.61 16.49
CA ALA A 192 -0.20 -15.55 16.12
C ALA A 192 0.39 -15.20 14.73
N GLY A 193 1.57 -15.73 14.41
CA GLY A 193 2.23 -15.45 13.14
C GLY A 193 3.47 -16.32 12.91
N LEU A 194 3.93 -16.39 11.66
CA LEU A 194 5.30 -16.82 11.38
C LEU A 194 6.25 -15.66 11.70
N TRP A 195 7.46 -15.98 12.17
CA TRP A 195 8.51 -15.00 12.38
C TRP A 195 9.86 -15.49 11.85
N MET A 196 10.70 -14.55 11.45
CA MET A 196 12.10 -14.78 11.14
C MET A 196 12.95 -13.59 11.60
N ARG A 197 14.19 -13.89 12.02
CA ARG A 197 15.16 -12.94 12.56
C ARG A 197 16.55 -13.33 12.05
N VAL A 198 17.28 -12.36 11.52
CA VAL A 198 18.68 -12.51 11.11
C VAL A 198 19.54 -11.74 12.11
N GLU A 199 20.56 -12.38 12.69
CA GLU A 199 21.45 -11.76 13.68
C GLU A 199 22.85 -11.54 13.12
N GLY A 200 23.51 -10.47 13.57
CA GLY A 200 24.91 -10.14 13.24
C GLY A 200 25.87 -10.53 14.35
N ALA A 201 26.84 -9.66 14.63
CA ALA A 201 27.76 -9.84 15.76
C ALA A 201 27.14 -9.38 17.11
N ASP A 202 26.23 -8.41 17.11
CA ASP A 202 25.44 -8.03 18.29
C ASP A 202 24.03 -8.65 18.22
N PRO A 203 23.69 -9.62 19.08
CA PRO A 203 22.35 -10.21 19.12
C PRO A 203 21.29 -9.25 19.68
N LYS A 204 21.64 -8.07 20.19
CA LYS A 204 20.65 -7.03 20.56
C LYS A 204 20.13 -6.26 19.34
N GLN A 205 20.89 -6.25 18.25
CA GLN A 205 20.59 -5.52 17.01
C GLN A 205 20.44 -6.52 15.85
N PRO A 206 19.24 -7.12 15.67
CA PRO A 206 18.98 -7.96 14.50
C PRO A 206 19.18 -7.16 13.20
N LEU A 207 19.71 -7.83 12.19
CA LEU A 207 20.01 -7.26 10.86
C LEU A 207 18.79 -7.21 9.95
N ALA A 208 17.83 -8.11 10.16
CA ALA A 208 16.52 -8.14 9.53
C ALA A 208 15.53 -8.88 10.45
N PHE A 209 14.27 -8.47 10.49
CA PHE A 209 13.25 -9.06 11.37
C PHE A 209 11.82 -8.86 10.84
N ASP A 210 11.02 -9.91 10.88
CA ASP A 210 9.57 -9.83 10.72
C ASP A 210 8.90 -10.90 11.62
N ASN A 211 7.77 -10.53 12.23
CA ASN A 211 7.00 -11.36 13.13
C ASN A 211 5.54 -11.56 12.69
N MET A 212 5.15 -11.12 11.48
CA MET A 212 3.77 -11.10 11.00
C MET A 212 2.77 -10.32 11.88
N GLN A 213 3.18 -9.49 12.84
CA GLN A 213 2.22 -8.80 13.73
C GLN A 213 1.36 -7.76 12.99
N SER A 214 1.89 -7.15 11.92
CA SER A 214 1.12 -6.33 10.97
C SER A 214 0.24 -7.14 10.01
N ARG A 215 0.41 -8.47 10.00
CA ARG A 215 -0.26 -9.48 9.15
C ARG A 215 -0.91 -10.57 10.01
N ALA A 216 -1.35 -10.21 11.22
CA ALA A 216 -1.64 -11.12 12.33
C ALA A 216 -2.71 -12.18 12.02
N LEU A 217 -2.49 -13.38 12.55
CA LEU A 217 -3.45 -14.47 12.56
C LEU A 217 -4.30 -14.40 13.83
N VAL A 218 -5.62 -14.26 13.67
CA VAL A 218 -6.58 -14.02 14.76
C VAL A 218 -7.85 -14.84 14.53
N GLY A 219 -8.47 -15.33 15.61
CA GLY A 219 -9.66 -16.18 15.56
C GLY A 219 -9.34 -17.62 15.14
N THR A 220 -10.23 -18.22 14.34
CA THR A 220 -10.14 -19.61 13.88
C THR A 220 -10.15 -19.65 12.35
N HIS A 221 -9.17 -20.32 11.75
CA HIS A 221 -9.05 -20.49 10.30
C HIS A 221 -8.37 -21.83 9.96
N GLY A 222 -8.80 -22.46 8.87
CA GLY A 222 -8.18 -23.69 8.34
C GLY A 222 -6.76 -23.47 7.82
N CYS A 223 -6.11 -24.54 7.36
CA CYS A 223 -4.75 -24.50 6.87
C CYS A 223 -4.61 -23.57 5.64
N LYS A 224 -3.76 -22.55 5.74
CA LYS A 224 -3.39 -21.63 4.65
C LYS A 224 -1.89 -21.39 4.66
N ARG A 225 -1.25 -21.23 3.50
CA ARG A 225 0.19 -20.90 3.43
C ARG A 225 0.44 -19.41 3.69
N TYR A 226 1.47 -19.15 4.48
CA TYR A 226 2.02 -17.84 4.79
C TYR A 226 3.54 -17.89 4.71
N ASP A 227 4.15 -16.71 4.56
CA ASP A 227 5.59 -16.55 4.39
C ASP A 227 6.14 -15.24 4.97
N VAL A 228 7.43 -15.28 5.27
CA VAL A 228 8.28 -14.18 5.73
C VAL A 228 9.51 -14.16 4.82
N VAL A 229 9.86 -12.99 4.28
CA VAL A 229 10.94 -12.84 3.29
C VAL A 229 11.91 -11.77 3.77
N LEU A 230 13.13 -12.16 4.14
CA LEU A 230 14.18 -11.26 4.59
C LEU A 230 15.41 -11.37 3.68
N ASP A 231 16.11 -10.27 3.48
CA ASP A 231 17.50 -10.32 3.02
C ASP A 231 18.40 -10.76 4.18
N VAL A 232 19.42 -11.56 3.88
CA VAL A 232 20.40 -12.06 4.84
C VAL A 232 21.74 -11.39 4.53
N PRO A 233 22.21 -10.40 5.32
CA PRO A 233 23.47 -9.72 5.04
C PRO A 233 24.70 -10.64 5.12
N ARG A 234 25.86 -10.16 4.64
CA ARG A 234 27.09 -10.98 4.53
C ARG A 234 27.71 -11.26 5.88
N GLU A 235 27.52 -10.35 6.82
CA GLU A 235 27.91 -10.34 8.22
C GLU A 235 26.99 -11.19 9.12
N ALA A 236 25.89 -11.73 8.60
CA ALA A 236 24.94 -12.52 9.38
C ALA A 236 25.60 -13.76 10.01
N THR A 237 25.29 -14.04 11.27
CA THR A 237 25.80 -15.18 12.04
C THR A 237 24.74 -16.28 12.14
N THR A 238 23.53 -15.90 12.55
CA THR A 238 22.45 -16.81 12.93
C THR A 238 21.15 -16.39 12.27
N ILE A 239 20.34 -17.36 11.87
CA ILE A 239 18.94 -17.17 11.47
C ILE A 239 18.07 -17.92 12.48
N MET A 240 17.06 -17.25 13.01
CA MET A 240 16.03 -17.83 13.88
C MET A 240 14.69 -17.71 13.18
N ALA A 241 13.90 -18.78 13.14
CA ALA A 241 12.61 -18.79 12.46
C ALA A 241 11.62 -19.78 13.09
N GLY A 242 10.33 -19.43 13.08
CA GLY A 242 9.30 -20.30 13.66
C GLY A 242 7.90 -19.68 13.71
N LEU A 243 7.11 -20.18 14.65
CA LEU A 243 5.76 -19.72 14.98
C LEU A 243 5.82 -18.93 16.30
N ILE A 244 5.15 -17.78 16.36
CA ILE A 244 5.02 -16.92 17.54
C ILE A 244 3.54 -16.76 17.89
N MET A 245 3.22 -16.63 19.18
CA MET A 245 1.89 -16.36 19.69
C MET A 245 1.96 -15.43 20.91
N SER A 246 1.00 -14.53 21.02
CA SER A 246 0.72 -13.74 22.22
C SER A 246 -0.78 -13.72 22.52
N GLY A 247 -1.15 -13.86 23.78
CA GLY A 247 -2.53 -14.10 24.23
C GLY A 247 -2.98 -15.55 24.03
N THR A 248 -4.26 -15.81 24.27
CA THR A 248 -4.81 -17.18 24.22
C THR A 248 -5.04 -17.69 22.81
N GLY A 249 -4.92 -19.01 22.61
CA GLY A 249 -5.24 -19.73 21.37
C GLY A 249 -4.41 -20.99 21.14
N GLN A 250 -4.60 -21.62 19.98
CA GLN A 250 -3.71 -22.65 19.44
C GLN A 250 -3.43 -22.40 17.95
N ALA A 251 -2.18 -22.56 17.53
CA ALA A 251 -1.77 -22.50 16.13
C ALA A 251 -0.89 -23.70 15.77
N TRP A 252 -0.98 -24.14 14.52
CA TRP A 252 -0.26 -25.29 13.96
C TRP A 252 0.51 -24.86 12.72
N LEU A 253 1.75 -25.32 12.56
CA LEU A 253 2.56 -25.14 11.35
C LEU A 253 2.89 -26.49 10.71
N GLY A 254 2.84 -26.59 9.39
CA GLY A 254 3.20 -27.78 8.60
C GLY A 254 3.80 -27.39 7.24
N GLY A 255 4.44 -28.34 6.55
CA GLY A 255 5.08 -28.10 5.24
C GLY A 255 6.03 -26.89 5.22
N VAL A 256 6.95 -26.83 6.18
CA VAL A 256 7.97 -25.77 6.32
C VAL A 256 8.93 -25.81 5.14
N ARG A 257 9.25 -24.64 4.60
CA ARG A 257 10.30 -24.44 3.59
C ARG A 257 11.17 -23.24 3.94
N PHE A 258 12.48 -23.40 3.68
CA PHE A 258 13.47 -22.33 3.67
C PHE A 258 14.07 -22.29 2.26
N GLU A 259 13.77 -21.24 1.52
CA GLU A 259 14.05 -21.16 0.08
C GLU A 259 14.85 -19.89 -0.22
N THR A 260 15.99 -20.03 -0.91
CA THR A 260 16.60 -18.87 -1.57
C THR A 260 15.69 -18.40 -2.68
N VAL A 261 15.36 -17.11 -2.69
CA VAL A 261 14.60 -16.44 -3.76
C VAL A 261 15.43 -15.31 -4.35
N ASP A 262 15.07 -14.85 -5.55
CA ASP A 262 15.70 -13.69 -6.18
C ASP A 262 15.05 -12.36 -5.72
N ALA A 263 15.63 -11.24 -6.18
CA ALA A 263 15.24 -9.91 -5.76
C ALA A 263 13.84 -9.44 -6.22
N SER A 264 13.16 -10.18 -7.12
CA SER A 264 11.79 -9.87 -7.54
C SER A 264 10.75 -10.17 -6.45
N VAL A 265 11.03 -11.12 -5.57
CA VAL A 265 10.19 -11.39 -4.39
C VAL A 265 10.44 -10.28 -3.36
N LYS A 266 9.44 -9.42 -3.13
CA LYS A 266 9.55 -8.32 -2.14
C LYS A 266 9.84 -8.87 -0.74
N THR A 267 10.63 -8.12 0.04
CA THR A 267 10.84 -8.41 1.46
C THR A 267 9.58 -8.12 2.28
N THR A 268 9.51 -8.71 3.47
CA THR A 268 8.52 -8.40 4.52
C THR A 268 9.19 -7.83 5.78
N ASP A 269 10.48 -7.50 5.69
CA ASP A 269 11.31 -6.98 6.77
C ASP A 269 10.75 -5.68 7.40
N LEU A 270 10.65 -5.68 8.72
CA LEU A 270 10.14 -4.57 9.53
C LEU A 270 11.25 -3.62 9.98
N LEU A 271 12.53 -3.96 9.75
CA LEU A 271 13.68 -3.11 10.08
C LEU A 271 14.11 -2.22 8.90
N THR A 272 13.87 -2.66 7.66
CA THR A 272 14.04 -1.87 6.44
C THR A 272 13.26 -0.56 6.58
N PRO A 273 13.93 0.61 6.55
CA PRO A 273 13.25 1.90 6.65
C PRO A 273 12.25 2.09 5.48
N PRO A 274 11.07 2.70 5.72
CA PRO A 274 10.02 2.83 4.70
C PRO A 274 10.44 3.66 3.48
N HIS A 275 11.53 4.43 3.60
CA HIS A 275 12.29 4.99 2.49
C HIS A 275 13.77 4.61 2.67
N PRO A 276 14.45 4.05 1.66
CA PRO A 276 15.90 3.89 1.72
C PRO A 276 16.56 5.24 1.97
N LEU A 277 17.43 5.33 2.98
CA LEU A 277 18.24 6.52 3.18
C LEU A 277 19.11 6.76 1.93
N PRO A 278 19.31 8.02 1.49
CA PRO A 278 20.17 8.31 0.36
C PRO A 278 21.59 7.78 0.63
N SER A 279 22.25 7.23 -0.39
CA SER A 279 23.56 6.57 -0.29
C SER A 279 24.75 7.52 -0.06
N GLY A 280 24.46 8.74 0.38
CA GLY A 280 25.39 9.81 0.71
C GLY A 280 24.61 10.98 1.35
N PRO A 281 25.32 11.95 1.96
CA PRO A 281 24.69 13.17 2.45
C PRO A 281 24.07 13.96 1.27
N GLN A 282 23.06 14.79 1.57
CA GLN A 282 22.34 15.59 0.58
C GLN A 282 21.97 16.97 1.12
N GLY A 283 22.20 17.99 0.28
CA GLY A 283 21.69 19.35 0.47
C GLY A 283 22.73 20.38 0.95
N LEU A 284 23.98 19.98 1.18
CA LEU A 284 25.09 20.88 1.56
C LEU A 284 26.37 20.67 0.73
N GLU A 285 26.36 19.68 -0.15
CA GLU A 285 27.42 19.39 -1.11
C GLU A 285 27.35 20.44 -2.24
N GLU A 286 28.49 20.98 -2.67
CA GLU A 286 28.54 21.80 -3.88
C GLU A 286 28.34 20.88 -5.10
N ILE A 287 27.09 20.72 -5.52
CA ILE A 287 26.68 19.79 -6.59
C ILE A 287 27.30 20.26 -7.92
N PRO A 288 28.30 19.56 -8.50
CA PRO A 288 28.68 19.82 -9.88
C PRO A 288 27.47 19.50 -10.76
N SER A 289 27.18 20.33 -11.77
CA SER A 289 25.84 20.45 -12.39
C SER A 289 25.25 19.18 -13.07
N SER A 290 25.98 18.07 -13.08
CA SER A 290 25.44 16.72 -13.24
C SER A 290 24.58 16.30 -12.04
N SER A 291 23.25 16.37 -12.21
CA SER A 291 22.26 15.75 -11.30
C SER A 291 22.58 14.27 -11.01
N PRO A 292 22.15 13.70 -9.86
CA PRO A 292 22.37 12.29 -9.54
C PRO A 292 21.88 11.36 -10.66
N VAL A 293 22.71 10.37 -10.99
CA VAL A 293 22.63 9.58 -12.22
C VAL A 293 21.24 8.97 -12.41
N TRP A 294 20.58 9.39 -13.48
CA TRP A 294 19.19 9.08 -13.79
C TRP A 294 19.14 8.36 -15.15
N SER A 295 18.44 7.23 -15.21
CA SER A 295 18.56 6.22 -16.28
C SER A 295 17.36 6.17 -17.24
N GLY A 296 16.66 7.29 -17.43
CA GLY A 296 15.50 7.43 -18.33
C GLY A 296 15.78 8.29 -19.58
N GLY A 297 14.72 8.90 -20.15
CA GLY A 297 14.78 9.81 -21.31
C GLY A 297 14.93 11.30 -20.97
N GLU A 298 13.83 11.99 -20.64
CA GLU A 298 13.80 13.37 -20.13
C GLU A 298 12.72 13.50 -19.04
N ARG A 299 12.99 14.14 -17.89
CA ARG A 299 12.00 14.29 -16.81
C ARG A 299 10.89 15.27 -17.19
N LEU A 300 9.65 14.80 -17.30
CA LEU A 300 8.52 15.64 -17.71
C LEU A 300 7.72 16.22 -16.54
N GLY A 301 7.60 15.49 -15.43
CA GLY A 301 6.80 15.96 -14.28
C GLY A 301 6.89 15.09 -13.03
N ARG A 302 6.21 15.56 -11.97
CA ARG A 302 6.14 14.91 -10.66
C ARG A 302 4.79 15.15 -9.98
N VAL A 303 4.34 14.19 -9.18
CA VAL A 303 3.31 14.40 -8.14
C VAL A 303 3.83 13.79 -6.83
N GLY A 304 3.99 14.62 -5.79
CA GLY A 304 4.61 14.22 -4.53
C GLY A 304 6.05 13.75 -4.76
N TYR A 305 6.34 12.50 -4.42
CA TYR A 305 7.65 11.87 -4.67
C TYR A 305 7.76 11.16 -6.04
N TYR A 306 6.63 10.95 -6.75
CA TYR A 306 6.58 10.12 -7.94
C TYR A 306 6.85 10.91 -9.21
N TRP A 307 8.02 10.68 -9.80
CA TRP A 307 8.49 11.27 -11.05
C TRP A 307 8.03 10.47 -12.28
N PHE A 308 7.89 11.15 -13.41
CA PHE A 308 7.59 10.49 -14.69
C PHE A 308 8.23 11.18 -15.91
N ASP A 309 8.38 10.41 -16.98
CA ASP A 309 8.84 10.83 -18.30
C ASP A 309 7.83 10.41 -19.40
N ALA A 310 8.23 10.48 -20.67
CA ALA A 310 7.39 10.10 -21.81
C ALA A 310 7.06 8.59 -21.88
N LEU A 311 7.89 7.75 -21.23
CA LEU A 311 7.90 6.29 -21.33
C LEU A 311 7.78 5.58 -19.98
N THR A 312 7.92 6.27 -18.85
CA THR A 312 8.00 5.66 -17.51
C THR A 312 7.29 6.48 -16.44
N VAL A 313 6.59 5.81 -15.52
CA VAL A 313 6.15 6.36 -14.22
C VAL A 313 6.89 5.63 -13.11
N GLN A 314 7.69 6.36 -12.33
CA GLN A 314 8.45 5.79 -11.22
C GLN A 314 7.54 5.67 -10.00
N THR A 315 7.10 4.45 -9.67
CA THR A 315 6.41 4.11 -8.41
C THR A 315 7.00 2.81 -7.84
N GLU A 316 6.49 2.31 -6.71
CA GLU A 316 6.82 0.96 -6.16
C GLU A 316 6.69 -0.20 -7.15
N ASN A 317 5.95 0.01 -8.24
CA ASN A 317 5.85 -0.85 -9.42
C ASN A 317 5.97 0.09 -10.64
N PRO A 318 7.17 0.31 -11.21
CA PRO A 318 7.33 1.29 -12.28
C PRO A 318 6.56 0.88 -13.55
N LEU A 319 5.60 1.70 -13.97
CA LEU A 319 4.88 1.47 -15.24
C LEU A 319 5.72 1.99 -16.40
N LYS A 320 5.90 1.15 -17.43
CA LYS A 320 6.56 1.51 -18.69
C LYS A 320 5.55 1.54 -19.83
N LYS A 321 5.73 2.45 -20.79
CA LYS A 321 4.88 2.55 -21.97
C LYS A 321 5.18 1.38 -22.92
N GLY A 322 4.14 0.61 -23.21
CA GLY A 322 4.16 -0.50 -24.16
C GLY A 322 3.97 -0.01 -25.60
N LYS A 323 3.43 -0.89 -26.46
CA LYS A 323 3.13 -0.52 -27.85
C LYS A 323 1.82 0.29 -27.90
N GLY A 324 1.85 1.44 -28.58
CA GLY A 324 0.68 2.30 -28.73
C GLY A 324 0.33 3.05 -27.44
N GLN A 325 -0.88 2.83 -26.93
CA GLN A 325 -1.45 3.52 -25.75
C GLN A 325 -1.57 2.62 -24.52
N GLN A 326 -0.81 1.53 -24.49
CA GLN A 326 -0.71 0.57 -23.40
C GLN A 326 0.45 0.95 -22.46
N TRP A 327 0.28 0.71 -21.17
CA TRP A 327 1.27 0.87 -20.11
C TRP A 327 1.29 -0.40 -19.26
N GLN A 328 2.47 -0.89 -18.89
CA GLN A 328 2.64 -2.14 -18.13
C GLN A 328 3.63 -1.94 -16.98
N GLY A 329 3.25 -2.38 -15.78
CA GLY A 329 4.14 -2.50 -14.62
C GLY A 329 5.01 -3.77 -14.71
N THR A 330 5.93 -3.95 -13.77
CA THR A 330 6.72 -5.20 -13.70
C THR A 330 5.94 -6.36 -13.08
N VAL A 331 4.88 -6.07 -12.32
CA VAL A 331 3.98 -7.06 -11.70
C VAL A 331 2.52 -6.63 -11.90
N GLY A 332 1.75 -7.40 -12.67
CA GLY A 332 0.27 -7.40 -12.71
C GLY A 332 -0.46 -6.15 -13.24
N ASP A 333 0.17 -4.99 -13.19
CA ASP A 333 -0.44 -3.71 -13.55
C ASP A 333 -0.37 -3.49 -15.07
N GLU A 334 -1.52 -3.19 -15.66
CA GLU A 334 -1.68 -2.96 -17.09
C GLU A 334 -2.77 -1.91 -17.32
N LEU A 335 -2.44 -0.81 -17.97
CA LEU A 335 -3.33 0.32 -18.21
C LEU A 335 -3.37 0.71 -19.69
N PHE A 336 -4.51 1.23 -20.13
CA PHE A 336 -4.78 1.66 -21.50
C PHE A 336 -5.34 3.08 -21.52
N GLU A 337 -4.81 3.94 -22.39
CA GLU A 337 -5.37 5.27 -22.65
C GLU A 337 -6.32 5.25 -23.85
N HIS A 338 -7.53 5.77 -23.68
CA HIS A 338 -8.50 5.92 -24.76
C HIS A 338 -9.21 7.28 -24.67
N GLY A 339 -8.76 8.23 -25.51
CA GLY A 339 -9.28 9.61 -25.51
C GLY A 339 -8.90 10.35 -24.22
N ILE A 340 -9.85 10.46 -23.29
CA ILE A 340 -9.65 11.01 -21.94
C ILE A 340 -9.71 9.93 -20.83
N GLU A 341 -9.92 8.67 -21.19
CA GLU A 341 -10.07 7.57 -20.24
C GLU A 341 -8.73 6.86 -20.00
N VAL A 342 -8.46 6.51 -18.74
CA VAL A 342 -7.41 5.58 -18.33
C VAL A 342 -8.10 4.41 -17.64
N ASN A 343 -7.94 3.20 -18.17
CA ASN A 343 -8.57 2.00 -17.62
C ASN A 343 -7.63 0.78 -17.63
N GLY A 344 -7.96 -0.26 -16.87
CA GLY A 344 -7.18 -1.49 -16.76
C GLY A 344 -7.05 -1.95 -15.30
N THR A 345 -5.84 -2.35 -14.90
CA THR A 345 -5.49 -2.79 -13.54
C THR A 345 -4.31 -1.98 -13.01
N TYR A 346 -4.42 -1.46 -11.77
CA TYR A 346 -3.32 -0.80 -11.05
C TYR A 346 -3.30 -1.19 -9.57
N ARG A 347 -2.12 -1.55 -9.06
CA ARG A 347 -1.88 -2.24 -7.77
C ARG A 347 -2.80 -3.45 -7.56
N ASN A 348 -2.99 -4.27 -8.60
CA ASN A 348 -3.94 -5.40 -8.65
C ASN A 348 -5.43 -5.04 -8.49
N TYR A 349 -5.80 -3.76 -8.53
CA TYR A 349 -7.20 -3.32 -8.49
C TYR A 349 -7.68 -2.81 -9.86
N PRO A 350 -8.93 -3.11 -10.27
CA PRO A 350 -9.49 -2.56 -11.50
C PRO A 350 -9.56 -1.03 -11.42
N LEU A 351 -9.03 -0.36 -12.44
CA LEU A 351 -9.04 1.10 -12.58
C LEU A 351 -9.90 1.48 -13.78
N ARG A 352 -10.74 2.50 -13.62
CA ARG A 352 -11.45 3.17 -14.73
C ARG A 352 -11.72 4.61 -14.34
N VAL A 353 -10.93 5.54 -14.87
CA VAL A 353 -11.07 6.98 -14.62
C VAL A 353 -11.05 7.80 -15.91
N LYS A 354 -11.66 8.99 -15.85
CA LYS A 354 -11.62 10.01 -16.90
C LYS A 354 -10.87 11.24 -16.41
N VAL A 355 -10.01 11.80 -17.24
CA VAL A 355 -9.20 12.99 -16.94
C VAL A 355 -9.74 14.17 -17.73
N HIS A 356 -10.38 15.10 -17.04
CA HIS A 356 -10.86 16.36 -17.60
C HIS A 356 -9.83 17.46 -17.29
N ALA A 357 -9.12 17.93 -18.31
CA ALA A 357 -8.09 18.97 -18.22
C ALA A 357 -8.40 20.14 -19.17
N GLY A 358 -7.58 21.19 -19.14
CA GLY A 358 -7.70 22.37 -20.02
C GLY A 358 -8.61 23.49 -19.50
N GLY A 359 -9.38 23.23 -18.44
CA GLY A 359 -10.07 24.26 -17.65
C GLY A 359 -9.27 24.72 -16.44
N PRO A 360 -9.85 25.58 -15.57
CA PRO A 360 -9.19 26.08 -14.35
C PRO A 360 -9.08 25.02 -13.23
N THR A 361 -9.37 23.75 -13.49
CA THR A 361 -9.18 22.64 -12.56
C THR A 361 -9.03 21.36 -13.37
N THR A 362 -7.92 20.65 -13.20
CA THR A 362 -7.74 19.31 -13.74
C THR A 362 -8.43 18.32 -12.81
N ARG A 363 -9.33 17.49 -13.34
CA ARG A 363 -10.17 16.58 -12.56
C ARG A 363 -10.05 15.14 -13.05
N ILE A 364 -9.80 14.21 -12.13
CA ILE A 364 -9.72 12.77 -12.39
C ILE A 364 -10.89 12.11 -11.65
N GLN A 365 -11.81 11.48 -12.38
CA GLN A 365 -13.02 10.88 -11.80
C GLN A 365 -13.28 9.46 -12.31
N GLY A 366 -13.75 8.57 -11.44
CA GLY A 366 -14.18 7.23 -11.82
C GLY A 366 -14.15 6.27 -10.64
N SER A 367 -13.58 5.08 -10.82
CA SER A 367 -13.40 4.08 -9.78
C SER A 367 -12.03 3.43 -9.81
N TRP A 368 -11.56 3.02 -8.62
CA TRP A 368 -10.35 2.20 -8.44
C TRP A 368 -10.64 1.17 -7.34
N GLY A 369 -10.52 -0.12 -7.66
CA GLY A 369 -10.94 -1.19 -6.76
C GLY A 369 -12.43 -1.07 -6.39
N THR A 370 -12.72 -1.06 -5.09
CA THR A 370 -14.08 -0.93 -4.55
C THR A 370 -14.54 0.52 -4.36
N GLY A 371 -13.67 1.52 -4.55
CA GLY A 371 -13.93 2.91 -4.21
C GLY A 371 -14.08 3.84 -5.42
N PRO A 372 -15.04 4.79 -5.43
CA PRO A 372 -15.04 5.90 -6.38
C PRO A 372 -13.83 6.82 -6.14
N VAL A 373 -13.20 7.29 -7.21
CA VAL A 373 -12.10 8.27 -7.20
C VAL A 373 -12.62 9.63 -7.66
N ASP A 374 -12.24 10.70 -6.96
CA ASP A 374 -12.47 12.09 -7.36
C ASP A 374 -11.30 12.96 -6.89
N ILE A 375 -10.36 13.26 -7.80
CA ILE A 375 -9.23 14.16 -7.58
C ILE A 375 -9.50 15.46 -8.35
N ARG A 376 -9.29 16.60 -7.70
CA ARG A 376 -9.45 17.95 -8.25
C ARG A 376 -8.21 18.77 -7.92
N LEU A 377 -7.43 19.08 -8.95
CA LEU A 377 -6.24 19.92 -8.88
C LEU A 377 -6.60 21.32 -9.42
N SER A 378 -6.73 22.30 -8.53
CA SER A 378 -6.99 23.70 -8.87
C SER A 378 -5.76 24.59 -8.58
N PRO A 379 -5.76 25.88 -8.97
CA PRO A 379 -4.68 26.81 -8.70
C PRO A 379 -4.49 27.15 -7.21
N ASP A 380 -5.38 26.69 -6.32
CA ASP A 380 -5.43 27.06 -4.90
C ASP A 380 -5.71 25.87 -3.97
N VAL A 381 -6.27 24.76 -4.47
CA VAL A 381 -6.62 23.57 -3.68
C VAL A 381 -6.33 22.29 -4.46
N LEU A 382 -5.67 21.35 -3.82
CA LEU A 382 -5.64 19.95 -4.24
C LEU A 382 -6.59 19.15 -3.33
N TYR A 383 -7.67 18.64 -3.92
CA TYR A 383 -8.59 17.72 -3.25
C TYR A 383 -8.43 16.32 -3.85
N MET A 384 -8.31 15.30 -3.01
CA MET A 384 -8.19 13.90 -3.42
C MET A 384 -9.15 13.06 -2.58
N ARG A 385 -10.05 12.30 -3.22
CA ARG A 385 -10.93 11.34 -2.54
C ARG A 385 -10.88 9.96 -3.20
N TRP A 386 -10.84 8.92 -2.37
CA TRP A 386 -11.07 7.53 -2.75
C TRP A 386 -12.00 6.86 -1.74
N GLY A 387 -13.23 6.55 -2.15
CA GLY A 387 -14.27 6.04 -1.25
C GLY A 387 -14.55 7.00 -0.09
N VAL A 388 -14.25 6.55 1.13
CA VAL A 388 -14.40 7.32 2.38
C VAL A 388 -13.14 8.10 2.79
N PHE A 389 -12.01 7.90 2.10
CA PHE A 389 -10.76 8.60 2.41
C PHE A 389 -10.66 9.89 1.60
N GLU A 390 -10.41 11.01 2.25
CA GLU A 390 -10.15 12.29 1.59
C GLU A 390 -8.94 13.04 2.17
N ARG A 391 -8.26 13.79 1.29
CA ARG A 391 -7.26 14.81 1.60
C ARG A 391 -7.68 16.12 0.92
N LYS A 392 -7.42 17.23 1.60
CA LYS A 392 -7.60 18.58 1.06
C LYS A 392 -6.41 19.43 1.47
N LEU A 393 -5.55 19.72 0.50
CA LEU A 393 -4.33 20.51 0.67
C LEU A 393 -4.55 21.89 0.04
N LEU A 394 -4.12 22.93 0.74
CA LEU A 394 -4.15 24.30 0.21
C LEU A 394 -2.84 24.58 -0.52
N ARG A 395 -2.89 25.29 -1.64
CA ARG A 395 -1.66 25.69 -2.34
C ARG A 395 -0.94 26.73 -1.50
N ASP A 396 0.33 26.45 -1.23
CA ASP A 396 1.24 27.44 -0.70
C ASP A 396 1.97 28.13 -1.85
N ARG A 397 2.14 29.45 -1.74
CA ARG A 397 2.79 30.30 -2.75
C ARG A 397 4.09 30.93 -2.23
N GLU A 398 4.41 30.72 -0.96
CA GLU A 398 5.59 31.24 -0.25
C GLU A 398 6.55 30.10 0.15
N ALA A 399 6.05 28.86 0.22
CA ALA A 399 6.87 27.66 0.43
C ALA A 399 7.94 27.49 -0.66
N ALA A 400 9.15 27.10 -0.22
CA ALA A 400 10.26 26.77 -1.12
C ALA A 400 9.88 25.59 -2.04
N ALA A 401 10.04 25.80 -3.34
CA ALA A 401 9.62 24.91 -4.41
C ALA A 401 10.63 24.91 -5.56
N GLU A 402 10.77 23.78 -6.25
CA GLU A 402 11.49 23.73 -7.53
C GLU A 402 10.76 24.56 -8.60
N GLN A 403 11.50 25.12 -9.56
CA GLN A 403 10.92 25.95 -10.62
C GLN A 403 9.92 25.13 -11.46
N GLY A 404 8.66 25.59 -11.51
CA GLY A 404 7.57 24.88 -12.18
C GLY A 404 6.85 23.83 -11.32
N CYS A 405 7.05 23.83 -10.00
CA CYS A 405 6.22 23.12 -9.03
C CYS A 405 5.17 24.03 -8.35
N ASN A 406 4.02 23.46 -8.03
CA ASN A 406 3.07 23.99 -7.06
C ASN A 406 3.14 23.13 -5.79
N VAL A 407 3.44 23.74 -4.64
CA VAL A 407 3.34 23.09 -3.33
C VAL A 407 1.90 23.16 -2.84
N TYR A 408 1.32 22.03 -2.46
CA TYR A 408 0.04 21.97 -1.75
C TYR A 408 0.28 21.31 -0.39
N ARG A 409 -0.10 21.96 0.70
CA ARG A 409 0.12 21.44 2.06
C ARG A 409 -1.05 21.68 3.02
N GLN A 410 -1.00 21.01 4.16
CA GLN A 410 -1.85 21.27 5.32
C GLN A 410 -0.94 21.61 6.51
N MET A 411 -1.14 22.80 7.08
CA MET A 411 -0.46 23.24 8.30
C MET A 411 -1.41 23.11 9.50
N GLU A 412 -0.87 22.75 10.66
CA GLU A 412 -1.54 22.85 11.95
C GLU A 412 -0.65 23.67 12.90
N GLY A 413 -1.01 24.95 13.07
CA GLY A 413 -0.11 25.95 13.65
C GLY A 413 1.15 26.11 12.80
N VAL A 414 2.30 25.79 13.40
CA VAL A 414 3.62 25.82 12.74
C VAL A 414 4.03 24.49 12.11
N HIS A 415 3.30 23.39 12.36
CA HIS A 415 3.69 22.06 11.90
C HIS A 415 3.08 21.75 10.52
N GLU A 416 3.90 21.28 9.59
CA GLU A 416 3.44 20.73 8.32
C GLU A 416 2.92 19.31 8.56
N MET A 417 1.62 19.09 8.36
CA MET A 417 0.92 17.83 8.63
C MET A 417 0.71 16.97 7.39
N ASP A 418 0.79 17.57 6.20
CA ASP A 418 0.62 16.89 4.92
C ASP A 418 1.16 17.77 3.77
N ARG A 419 1.77 17.18 2.74
CA ARG A 419 2.33 17.88 1.56
C ARG A 419 2.29 17.03 0.28
N ILE A 420 1.95 17.67 -0.85
CA ILE A 420 2.17 17.19 -2.23
C ILE A 420 2.70 18.33 -3.08
N ASP A 421 3.79 18.09 -3.79
CA ASP A 421 4.30 18.98 -4.82
C ASP A 421 3.89 18.47 -6.20
N VAL A 422 3.26 19.31 -7.02
CA VAL A 422 2.81 18.96 -8.38
C VAL A 422 3.61 19.77 -9.39
N CYS A 423 4.35 19.12 -10.28
CA CYS A 423 5.43 19.75 -11.05
C CYS A 423 5.41 19.46 -12.55
N GLY A 424 5.93 20.41 -13.34
CA GLY A 424 6.15 20.24 -14.78
C GLY A 424 4.85 20.01 -15.55
N VAL A 425 4.86 19.05 -16.48
CA VAL A 425 3.67 18.79 -17.33
C VAL A 425 2.46 18.24 -16.56
N ALA A 426 2.60 17.90 -15.27
CA ALA A 426 1.45 17.61 -14.41
C ALA A 426 0.52 18.82 -14.21
N LEU A 427 1.06 20.04 -14.34
CA LEU A 427 0.33 21.32 -14.30
C LEU A 427 -0.12 21.80 -15.69
N ALA A 428 0.20 21.09 -16.77
CA ALA A 428 -0.12 21.52 -18.13
C ALA A 428 -1.64 21.50 -18.41
N THR A 429 -2.08 22.31 -19.37
CA THR A 429 -3.47 22.31 -19.87
C THR A 429 -3.85 20.99 -20.56
N ARG A 430 -2.86 20.23 -21.04
CA ARG A 430 -3.00 18.86 -21.56
C ARG A 430 -1.92 17.98 -20.91
N PRO A 431 -2.14 17.51 -19.67
CA PRO A 431 -1.17 16.66 -18.97
C PRO A 431 -1.20 15.23 -19.57
N PRO A 432 -0.10 14.45 -19.45
CA PRO A 432 -0.06 13.08 -19.93
C PRO A 432 -0.85 12.15 -18.99
N LEU A 433 -1.77 11.37 -19.55
CA LEU A 433 -2.92 10.85 -18.79
C LEU A 433 -2.56 9.76 -17.79
N THR A 434 -1.95 8.66 -18.21
CA THR A 434 -1.59 7.57 -17.28
C THR A 434 -0.59 8.05 -16.25
N GLN A 435 0.41 8.83 -16.66
CA GLN A 435 1.40 9.37 -15.74
C GLN A 435 0.79 10.25 -14.65
N LEU A 436 -0.14 11.15 -15.00
CA LEU A 436 -0.84 11.98 -14.01
C LEU A 436 -1.70 11.13 -13.07
N VAL A 437 -2.50 10.20 -13.61
CA VAL A 437 -3.38 9.31 -12.84
C VAL A 437 -2.59 8.46 -11.87
N VAL A 438 -1.61 7.70 -12.36
CA VAL A 438 -0.80 6.78 -11.54
C VAL A 438 -0.04 7.55 -10.45
N SER A 439 0.54 8.70 -10.78
CA SER A 439 1.29 9.50 -9.79
C SER A 439 0.38 10.04 -8.69
N PHE A 440 -0.87 10.45 -8.97
CA PHE A 440 -1.82 10.78 -7.91
C PHE A 440 -2.28 9.56 -7.10
N LEU A 441 -2.59 8.43 -7.73
CA LEU A 441 -3.03 7.22 -7.02
C LEU A 441 -1.94 6.65 -6.09
N ALA A 442 -0.67 6.81 -6.45
CA ALA A 442 0.47 6.41 -5.63
C ALA A 442 0.69 7.29 -4.39
N ASN A 443 0.16 8.52 -4.35
CA ASN A 443 0.37 9.48 -3.25
C ASN A 443 -0.44 9.21 -1.98
N SER A 444 -1.25 8.15 -1.92
CA SER A 444 -2.24 7.86 -0.86
C SER A 444 -3.41 8.86 -0.76
N PHE A 445 -4.57 8.34 -0.34
CA PHE A 445 -5.78 9.12 -0.05
C PHE A 445 -5.99 9.37 1.44
N ARG A 446 -5.10 8.85 2.30
CA ARG A 446 -5.03 9.18 3.73
C ARG A 446 -3.88 10.15 3.96
N ARG A 447 -4.03 11.07 4.93
CA ARG A 447 -2.88 11.80 5.50
C ARG A 447 -1.83 10.79 5.99
N ASP A 448 -0.56 11.07 5.74
CA ASP A 448 0.53 10.32 6.36
C ASP A 448 0.56 10.67 7.86
N PRO A 449 0.61 9.70 8.80
CA PRO A 449 0.64 9.99 10.22
C PRO A 449 2.01 10.43 10.76
N SER A 450 3.07 10.49 9.92
CA SER A 450 4.46 10.75 10.35
C SER A 450 4.79 12.24 10.53
N PRO A 451 5.03 12.75 11.77
CA PRO A 451 5.28 14.17 12.03
C PRO A 451 6.79 14.45 12.22
N PHE A 452 7.62 14.07 11.25
CA PHE A 452 9.07 14.27 11.33
C PHE A 452 9.50 15.66 10.83
N THR A 453 9.11 16.72 11.56
CA THR A 453 9.84 17.99 11.55
C THR A 453 10.99 17.93 12.56
N PRO A 454 12.27 17.78 12.15
CA PRO A 454 13.39 17.95 13.06
C PRO A 454 13.43 19.40 13.59
N PRO A 455 13.92 19.64 14.82
CA PRO A 455 13.96 20.98 15.40
C PRO A 455 14.90 21.90 14.62
N VAL A 456 14.56 23.19 14.55
CA VAL A 456 15.38 24.22 13.92
C VAL A 456 16.76 24.28 14.60
N PRO A 457 17.88 24.17 13.86
CA PRO A 457 19.21 24.27 14.45
C PRO A 457 19.44 25.64 15.09
N ALA A 458 19.81 25.67 16.37
CA ALA A 458 20.37 26.87 16.99
C ALA A 458 21.73 27.20 16.33
N PRO A 459 22.08 28.48 16.14
CA PRO A 459 23.36 28.85 15.55
C PRO A 459 24.53 28.34 16.42
N PRO A 460 25.61 27.80 15.82
CA PRO A 460 26.66 27.14 16.57
C PRO A 460 27.43 28.12 17.46
N VAL A 461 27.44 27.85 18.76
CA VAL A 461 28.34 28.50 19.71
C VAL A 461 29.77 28.15 19.32
N ARG A 462 30.60 29.15 19.01
CA ARG A 462 32.02 28.93 18.68
C ARG A 462 32.73 28.32 19.90
N SER A 463 33.27 27.12 19.73
CA SER A 463 34.25 26.56 20.66
C SER A 463 35.55 27.36 20.59
N TRP A 464 36.25 27.45 21.72
CA TRP A 464 37.55 28.12 21.78
C TRP A 464 38.62 27.28 21.08
N GLN A 465 39.45 27.93 20.26
CA GLN A 465 40.65 27.31 19.69
C GLN A 465 41.82 27.45 20.69
N PRO A 466 42.58 26.38 20.98
CA PRO A 466 43.90 26.49 21.59
C PRO A 466 44.93 27.08 20.60
N ASP A 467 45.93 27.78 21.13
CA ASP A 467 46.87 28.59 20.33
C ASP A 467 47.88 27.81 19.46
N ASN A 468 48.41 28.54 18.48
CA ASN A 468 49.29 28.01 17.42
C ASN A 468 50.66 27.53 17.93
N ALA A 469 50.90 26.22 17.90
CA ALA A 469 52.22 25.62 18.10
C ALA A 469 53.10 25.70 16.83
N ALA A 470 53.48 26.91 16.41
CA ALA A 470 54.26 27.18 15.18
C ALA A 470 55.56 27.98 15.44
N GLY A 471 56.25 27.70 16.55
CA GLY A 471 57.47 28.40 16.97
C GLY A 471 58.75 27.95 16.25
N SER A 472 58.98 28.43 15.03
CA SER A 472 60.24 28.18 14.29
C SER A 472 61.07 29.46 14.10
N ASN A 473 62.18 29.61 14.85
CA ASN A 473 63.39 30.24 14.31
C ASN A 473 64.67 30.07 15.18
N ARG A 474 65.66 29.38 14.59
CA ARG A 474 67.14 29.52 14.64
C ARG A 474 67.93 29.89 15.93
N PRO A 475 69.12 29.26 16.15
CA PRO A 475 70.06 29.60 17.23
C PRO A 475 71.29 30.45 16.81
N ALA A 476 71.79 31.28 17.74
CA ALA A 476 73.14 31.88 17.82
C ALA A 476 73.22 32.72 19.14
N THR A 477 74.32 32.91 19.90
CA THR A 477 75.71 32.42 19.83
C THR A 477 76.43 32.57 21.20
N LYS A 478 77.51 31.81 21.41
CA LYS A 478 78.68 32.08 22.30
C LYS A 478 78.48 32.31 23.82
N ALA A 479 78.74 31.22 24.56
CA ALA A 479 79.83 31.06 25.55
C ALA A 479 80.17 32.18 26.56
N ARG A 480 80.23 31.79 27.83
CA ARG A 480 81.40 32.00 28.69
C ARG A 480 81.66 30.76 29.55
#